data_AF-A0A9D2LHR3-F1
#
_entry.id   AF-A0A9D2LHR3-F1
#
_cell.length_a   1.000
_cell.length_b   1.000
_cell.length_c   1.000
_cell.angle_alpha   90.00
_cell.angle_beta   90.00
_cell.angle_gamma   90.00
#
_symmetry.space_group_name_H-M   'P 1'
#
loop_
_entity.id
_entity.type
_entity.pdbx_description
1 polymer ?
#
loop_
_entity_poly.entity_id
_entity_poly.type
_entity_poly.pdbx_seq_one_letter_code
_entity_poly.pdbx_strand_id
1 'polypeptide(L)'
;MATEIKMPQLGLTMEEGTVERWLKAEGDTVQAGEPLLEITTDKLTNQVEAETGGVLLKIVAPEGADVPVQGLLGYIGQPGEQVGAPAVAPAAAPAAPAAVPASSGPKTVLVIGGGPGGYVAAIRAAQLGAKVTVIEREHLGGTCLNIGCIPTKCLLHSAELVSQIQDQGKEIGVEADNVRVNFPQVIAHKNAISKQLTQGVAGLLKANKVTKIDGEASFTGPKTLSVKKADGTVETMTADAIIVATGSVNAQPPIPGLKENPSCIDSTGALSLEKLPKSMVVIGGGVIGLELACAYAAFGTKITVV
;
A
#
# COMPACT_ATOMS: atom_id res chain seq x y z
N MET A 1 -34.92 14.02 24.55
CA MET A 1 -33.54 14.51 24.41
C MET A 1 -33.18 14.42 22.95
N ALA A 2 -32.60 15.48 22.37
CA ALA A 2 -32.17 15.47 20.99
C ALA A 2 -31.20 14.30 20.73
N THR A 3 -31.45 13.54 19.67
CA THR A 3 -30.63 12.44 19.19
C THR A 3 -29.43 12.99 18.42
N GLU A 4 -28.24 12.49 18.74
CA GLU A 4 -27.00 12.85 18.05
C GLU A 4 -26.92 12.11 16.71
N ILE A 5 -26.71 12.85 15.62
CA ILE A 5 -26.29 12.27 14.34
C ILE A 5 -24.78 12.10 14.42
N LYS A 6 -24.27 10.87 14.26
CA LYS A 6 -22.84 10.55 14.31
C LYS A 6 -22.33 10.07 12.97
N MET A 7 -21.04 10.31 12.72
CA MET A 7 -20.34 9.77 11.55
C MET A 7 -20.35 8.23 11.58
N PRO A 8 -20.98 7.57 10.60
CA PRO A 8 -21.04 6.11 10.58
C PRO A 8 -19.68 5.50 10.20
N GLN A 9 -19.44 4.27 10.66
CA GLN A 9 -18.28 3.50 10.25
C GLN A 9 -18.66 2.60 9.06
N LEU A 10 -18.36 3.06 7.84
CA LEU A 10 -18.73 2.35 6.61
C LEU A 10 -17.70 1.29 6.17
N GLY A 11 -16.53 1.24 6.82
CA GLY A 11 -15.50 0.25 6.55
C GLY A 11 -14.61 -0.02 7.76
N LEU A 12 -14.08 -1.24 7.86
CA LEU A 12 -13.23 -1.68 8.99
C LEU A 12 -11.95 -0.86 9.15
N THR A 13 -11.51 -0.16 8.10
CA THR A 13 -10.31 0.69 8.09
C THR A 13 -10.62 2.18 8.02
N MET A 14 -11.90 2.58 8.15
CA MET A 14 -12.31 3.98 8.11
C MET A 14 -12.02 4.65 9.45
N GLU A 15 -11.26 5.74 9.43
CA GLU A 15 -10.95 6.55 10.62
C GLU A 15 -11.74 7.88 10.64
N GLU A 16 -12.02 8.46 9.46
CA GLU A 16 -12.77 9.70 9.27
C GLU A 16 -13.53 9.70 7.94
N GLY A 17 -14.48 10.64 7.78
CA GLY A 17 -15.19 10.90 6.53
C GLY A 17 -15.42 12.40 6.33
N THR A 18 -15.48 12.83 5.07
CA THR A 18 -15.74 14.23 4.71
C THR A 18 -17.23 14.41 4.45
N VAL A 19 -17.85 15.42 5.07
CA VAL A 19 -19.22 15.83 4.73
C VAL A 19 -19.21 16.48 3.35
N GLU A 20 -19.81 15.84 2.36
CA GLU A 20 -19.84 16.39 1.00
C GLU A 20 -20.95 17.43 0.85
N ARG A 21 -22.18 17.06 1.26
CA ARG A 21 -23.31 17.98 1.29
C ARG A 21 -24.42 17.53 2.23
N TRP A 22 -25.16 18.49 2.78
CA TRP A 22 -26.39 18.21 3.52
C TRP A 22 -27.59 18.19 2.57
N LEU A 23 -28.45 17.18 2.70
CA LEU A 23 -29.68 17.05 1.91
C LEU A 23 -30.89 17.70 2.63
N LYS A 24 -30.73 18.06 3.91
CA LYS A 24 -31.73 18.68 4.78
C LYS A 24 -31.14 19.90 5.48
N ALA A 25 -31.96 20.93 5.65
CA ALA A 25 -31.58 22.15 6.37
C ALA A 25 -32.04 22.11 7.84
N GLU A 26 -31.41 22.92 8.68
CA GLU A 26 -31.87 23.12 10.06
C GLU A 26 -33.34 23.59 10.06
N GLY A 27 -34.20 22.89 10.80
CA GLY A 27 -35.64 23.10 10.84
C GLY A 27 -36.47 22.14 9.98
N ASP A 28 -35.83 21.33 9.12
CA ASP A 28 -36.55 20.36 8.28
C ASP A 28 -37.04 19.15 9.10
N THR A 29 -38.24 18.67 8.76
CA THR A 29 -38.79 17.42 9.31
C THR A 29 -38.23 16.23 8.54
N VAL A 30 -37.76 15.21 9.26
CA VAL A 30 -37.12 14.00 8.73
C VAL A 30 -37.78 12.75 9.31
N GLN A 31 -37.96 11.71 8.50
CA GLN A 31 -38.44 10.39 8.96
C GLN A 31 -37.27 9.43 9.16
N ALA A 32 -37.45 8.42 10.03
CA ALA A 32 -36.44 7.36 10.18
C ALA A 32 -36.25 6.61 8.85
N GLY A 33 -34.99 6.43 8.43
CA GLY A 33 -34.60 5.87 7.13
C GLY A 33 -34.54 6.90 6.00
N GLU A 34 -34.78 8.19 6.25
CA GLU A 34 -34.66 9.23 5.23
C GLU A 34 -33.21 9.75 5.13
N PRO A 35 -32.66 9.97 3.92
CA PRO A 35 -31.30 10.47 3.75
C PRO A 35 -31.14 11.92 4.24
N LEU A 36 -30.13 12.15 5.07
CA LEU A 36 -29.85 13.43 5.72
C LEU A 36 -28.69 14.20 5.08
N LEU A 37 -27.61 13.49 4.75
CA LEU A 37 -26.40 14.06 4.17
C LEU A 37 -25.64 13.01 3.35
N GLU A 38 -24.78 13.49 2.46
CA GLU A 38 -23.81 12.69 1.73
C GLU A 38 -22.43 12.85 2.36
N ILE A 39 -21.76 11.73 2.57
CA ILE A 39 -20.39 11.66 3.05
C ILE A 39 -19.52 10.95 2.01
N THR A 40 -18.31 11.45 1.84
CA THR A 40 -17.32 10.83 0.96
C THR A 40 -16.18 10.26 1.79
N THR A 41 -15.84 9.00 1.52
CA THR A 41 -14.66 8.33 2.05
C THR A 41 -13.63 8.14 0.94
N ASP A 42 -12.48 7.58 1.29
CA ASP A 42 -11.37 7.29 0.39
C ASP A 42 -11.75 6.49 -0.88
N LYS A 43 -12.90 5.81 -0.90
CA LYS A 43 -13.31 4.94 -2.01
C LYS A 43 -14.71 5.21 -2.56
N LEU A 44 -15.65 5.73 -1.78
CA LEU A 44 -17.08 5.81 -2.14
C LEU A 44 -17.78 6.98 -1.46
N THR A 45 -18.75 7.57 -2.17
CA THR A 45 -19.74 8.49 -1.61
C THR A 45 -20.95 7.69 -1.13
N ASN A 46 -21.39 7.91 0.10
CA ASN A 46 -22.54 7.23 0.70
C ASN A 46 -23.49 8.23 1.35
N GLN A 47 -24.78 7.89 1.39
CA GLN A 47 -25.80 8.66 2.09
C GLN A 47 -25.94 8.17 3.53
N VAL A 48 -26.00 9.10 4.47
CA VAL A 48 -26.29 8.83 5.87
C VAL A 48 -27.78 9.04 6.09
N GLU A 49 -28.47 7.99 6.53
CA GLU A 49 -29.91 8.00 6.81
C GLU A 49 -30.20 8.37 8.27
N ALA A 50 -31.37 8.94 8.52
CA ALA A 50 -31.83 9.27 9.87
C ALA A 50 -32.17 8.00 10.66
N GLU A 51 -31.55 7.81 11.82
CA GLU A 51 -31.90 6.70 12.73
C GLU A 51 -33.27 6.89 13.39
N THR A 52 -33.70 8.15 13.57
CA THR A 52 -34.97 8.50 14.21
C THR A 52 -35.68 9.60 13.43
N GLY A 53 -37.02 9.59 13.48
CA GLY A 53 -37.84 10.66 12.92
C GLY A 53 -37.94 11.85 13.87
N GLY A 54 -37.84 13.07 13.34
CA GLY A 54 -37.87 14.31 14.12
C GLY A 54 -37.63 15.55 13.26
N VAL A 55 -37.16 16.64 13.88
CA VAL A 55 -36.70 17.86 13.19
C VAL A 55 -35.19 17.97 13.33
N LEU A 56 -34.50 18.30 12.24
CA LEU A 56 -33.07 18.58 12.26
C LEU A 56 -32.84 19.90 13.02
N LEU A 57 -32.41 19.81 14.29
CA LEU A 57 -32.33 20.97 15.19
C LEU A 57 -31.09 21.82 14.95
N LYS A 58 -29.96 21.17 14.62
CA LYS A 58 -28.67 21.86 14.41
C LYS A 58 -27.68 21.00 13.64
N ILE A 59 -27.01 21.61 12.68
CA ILE A 59 -25.84 21.07 11.98
C ILE A 59 -24.60 21.52 12.74
N VAL A 60 -23.76 20.57 13.13
CA VAL A 60 -22.50 20.83 13.85
C VAL A 60 -21.31 20.75 12.91
N ALA A 61 -21.34 19.83 11.95
CA ALA A 61 -20.32 19.68 10.91
C ALA A 61 -20.79 20.33 9.60
N PRO A 62 -20.18 21.45 9.15
CA PRO A 62 -20.52 22.08 7.88
C PRO A 62 -20.04 21.22 6.69
N GLU A 63 -20.55 21.52 5.50
CA GLU A 63 -20.07 20.93 4.25
C GLU A 63 -18.57 21.18 4.07
N GLY A 64 -17.85 20.15 3.62
CA GLY A 64 -16.38 20.12 3.50
C GLY A 64 -15.62 19.82 4.80
N ALA A 65 -16.31 19.58 5.93
CA ALA A 65 -15.65 19.21 7.18
C ALA A 65 -15.28 17.72 7.24
N ASP A 66 -14.05 17.43 7.65
CA ASP A 66 -13.60 16.09 8.00
C ASP A 66 -13.98 15.76 9.45
N VAL A 67 -14.71 14.66 9.63
CA VAL A 67 -15.23 14.25 10.94
C VAL A 67 -14.81 12.80 11.21
N PRO A 68 -14.21 12.51 12.38
CA PRO A 68 -13.81 11.16 12.74
C PRO A 68 -15.03 10.24 12.89
N VAL A 69 -14.84 8.94 12.73
CA VAL A 69 -15.88 7.93 13.02
C VAL A 69 -16.42 8.11 14.45
N GLN A 70 -17.75 8.04 14.61
CA GLN A 70 -18.49 8.39 15.85
C GLN A 70 -18.48 9.88 16.23
N GLY A 71 -17.84 10.74 15.43
CA GLY A 71 -17.87 12.19 15.59
C GLY A 71 -19.25 12.77 15.34
N LEU A 72 -19.55 13.90 15.98
CA LEU A 72 -20.86 14.53 15.95
C LEU A 72 -21.07 15.32 14.64
N LEU A 73 -22.13 14.98 13.91
CA LEU A 73 -22.53 15.65 12.67
C LEU A 73 -23.64 16.68 12.92
N GLY A 74 -24.61 16.37 13.79
CA GLY A 74 -25.76 17.22 14.06
C GLY A 74 -26.71 16.64 15.11
N TYR A 75 -27.88 17.25 15.26
CA TYR A 75 -28.90 16.84 16.23
C TYR A 75 -30.28 16.75 15.60
N ILE A 76 -31.02 15.68 15.88
CA ILE A 76 -32.45 15.51 15.54
C ILE A 76 -33.26 15.49 16.83
N GLY A 77 -34.36 16.22 16.91
CA GLY A 77 -35.23 16.22 18.09
C GLY A 77 -36.60 16.82 17.82
N GLN A 78 -37.36 17.12 18.87
CA GLN A 78 -38.68 17.73 18.73
C GLN A 78 -38.59 19.27 18.59
N PRO A 79 -39.56 19.92 17.91
CA PRO A 79 -39.60 21.37 17.79
C PRO A 79 -39.57 22.05 19.17
N GLY A 80 -38.56 22.88 19.42
CA GLY A 80 -38.40 23.63 20.68
C GLY A 80 -37.53 22.95 21.75
N GLU A 81 -36.91 21.80 21.45
CA GLU A 81 -35.98 21.13 22.35
C GLU A 81 -34.60 21.82 22.35
N GLN A 82 -34.10 22.24 23.53
CA GLN A 82 -32.81 22.92 23.64
C GLN A 82 -31.65 21.94 23.41
N VAL A 83 -30.79 22.26 22.45
CA VAL A 83 -29.54 21.54 22.18
C VAL A 83 -28.55 21.86 23.32
N GLY A 84 -28.30 20.89 24.20
CA GLY A 84 -27.42 21.07 25.35
C GLY A 84 -25.99 21.39 24.92
N ALA A 85 -25.40 22.42 25.53
CA ALA A 85 -23.96 22.69 25.43
C ALA A 85 -23.16 21.47 25.92
N PRO A 86 -21.99 21.16 25.34
CA PRO A 86 -21.27 19.92 25.64
C PRO A 86 -20.78 19.93 27.11
N ALA A 87 -21.26 18.96 27.90
CA ALA A 87 -20.82 18.72 29.27
C ALA A 87 -19.69 17.68 29.30
N VAL A 88 -18.48 18.18 29.57
CA VAL A 88 -17.30 17.58 30.24
C VAL A 88 -17.12 16.04 30.24
N ALA A 89 -16.08 15.63 29.46
CA ALA A 89 -15.05 14.59 29.65
C ALA A 89 -15.39 13.09 29.87
N PRO A 90 -14.84 12.19 29.02
CA PRO A 90 -14.45 10.84 29.41
C PRO A 90 -13.05 10.82 30.03
N ALA A 91 -12.85 9.88 30.96
CA ALA A 91 -11.63 9.63 31.71
C ALA A 91 -10.40 9.37 30.83
N ALA A 92 -9.24 9.80 31.36
CA ALA A 92 -7.93 9.76 30.70
C ALA A 92 -7.55 8.35 30.20
N ALA A 93 -7.52 8.20 28.87
CA ALA A 93 -6.62 7.27 28.20
C ALA A 93 -5.17 7.75 28.39
N PRO A 94 -4.16 6.85 28.44
CA PRO A 94 -2.77 7.23 28.65
C PRO A 94 -2.37 8.29 27.63
N ALA A 95 -1.81 9.39 28.12
CA ALA A 95 -1.47 10.56 27.32
C ALA A 95 -0.70 10.14 26.06
N ALA A 96 -1.30 10.37 24.90
CA ALA A 96 -0.55 10.52 23.67
C ALA A 96 0.54 11.57 23.93
N PRO A 97 1.81 11.32 23.55
CA PRO A 97 2.88 12.27 23.82
C PRO A 97 2.48 13.64 23.29
N ALA A 98 2.57 14.64 24.16
CA ALA A 98 2.19 16.02 23.88
C ALA A 98 2.68 16.44 22.49
N ALA A 99 1.78 17.02 21.69
CA ALA A 99 2.14 17.67 20.46
C ALA A 99 3.21 18.71 20.77
N VAL A 100 4.44 18.39 20.37
CA VAL A 100 5.59 19.28 20.48
C VAL A 100 5.22 20.57 19.74
N PRO A 101 5.42 21.76 20.34
CA PRO A 101 5.15 23.01 19.66
C PRO A 101 5.83 23.00 18.29
N ALA A 102 5.09 23.39 17.26
CA ALA A 102 5.58 23.39 15.88
C ALA A 102 6.91 24.16 15.83
N SER A 103 8.00 23.43 15.60
CA SER A 103 9.28 24.05 15.28
C SER A 103 9.11 24.81 13.97
N SER A 104 9.70 26.00 13.88
CA SER A 104 9.56 26.92 12.76
C SER A 104 10.35 26.47 11.50
N GLY A 105 10.47 25.16 11.27
CA GLY A 105 11.20 24.56 10.16
C GLY A 105 10.53 23.28 9.65
N PRO A 106 10.89 22.80 8.44
CA PRO A 106 10.32 21.59 7.88
C PRO A 106 10.61 20.39 8.78
N LYS A 107 9.59 19.59 9.11
CA LYS A 107 9.77 18.34 9.85
C LYS A 107 10.74 17.42 9.13
N THR A 108 11.52 16.67 9.89
CA THR A 108 12.47 15.68 9.38
C THR A 108 11.87 14.29 9.46
N VAL A 109 11.96 13.53 8.36
CA VAL A 109 11.45 12.15 8.29
C VAL A 109 12.54 11.24 7.73
N LEU A 110 12.84 10.16 8.45
CA LEU A 110 13.65 9.06 7.92
C LEU A 110 12.74 7.92 7.50
N VAL A 111 13.00 7.35 6.33
CA VAL A 111 12.29 6.16 5.84
C VAL A 111 13.30 5.03 5.70
N ILE A 112 13.07 3.92 6.40
CA ILE A 112 13.91 2.73 6.33
C ILE A 112 13.30 1.75 5.32
N GLY A 113 13.99 1.54 4.20
CA GLY A 113 13.52 0.73 3.09
C GLY A 113 12.98 1.58 1.93
N GLY A 114 13.42 1.26 0.72
CA GLY A 114 13.08 1.89 -0.55
C GLY A 114 12.12 1.07 -1.40
N GLY A 115 11.39 0.12 -0.81
CA GLY A 115 10.28 -0.59 -1.46
C GLY A 115 9.04 0.29 -1.69
N PRO A 116 7.94 -0.25 -2.27
CA PRO A 116 6.73 0.52 -2.57
C PRO A 116 6.19 1.33 -1.40
N GLY A 117 6.07 0.72 -0.20
CA GLY A 117 5.65 1.46 0.99
C GLY A 117 6.62 2.59 1.35
N GLY A 118 7.92 2.36 1.22
CA GLY A 118 8.95 3.32 1.60
C GLY A 118 9.08 4.51 0.64
N TYR A 119 9.31 4.27 -0.64
CA TYR A 119 9.52 5.37 -1.59
C TYR A 119 8.25 6.20 -1.80
N VAL A 120 7.05 5.58 -1.73
CA VAL A 120 5.78 6.32 -1.83
C VAL A 120 5.58 7.19 -0.60
N ALA A 121 5.79 6.65 0.61
CA ALA A 121 5.71 7.43 1.84
C ALA A 121 6.72 8.59 1.84
N ALA A 122 7.93 8.36 1.35
CA ALA A 122 8.96 9.38 1.27
C ALA A 122 8.59 10.52 0.32
N ILE A 123 8.07 10.20 -0.87
CA ILE A 123 7.58 11.19 -1.84
C ILE A 123 6.42 11.97 -1.22
N ARG A 124 5.46 11.29 -0.59
CA ARG A 124 4.30 11.96 0.01
C ARG A 124 4.71 12.88 1.16
N ALA A 125 5.59 12.43 2.04
CA ALA A 125 6.11 13.26 3.12
C ALA A 125 6.84 14.51 2.59
N ALA A 126 7.63 14.37 1.51
CA ALA A 126 8.29 15.51 0.89
C ALA A 126 7.31 16.50 0.26
N GLN A 127 6.26 16.02 -0.41
CA GLN A 127 5.18 16.86 -0.96
C GLN A 127 4.40 17.62 0.12
N LEU A 128 4.30 17.05 1.32
CA LEU A 128 3.71 17.70 2.50
C LEU A 128 4.67 18.66 3.21
N GLY A 129 5.87 18.89 2.66
CA GLY A 129 6.84 19.88 3.15
C GLY A 129 7.88 19.35 4.13
N ALA A 130 7.96 18.03 4.35
CA ALA A 130 9.00 17.45 5.19
C ALA A 130 10.36 17.37 4.46
N LYS A 131 11.46 17.46 5.22
CA LYS A 131 12.79 17.08 4.76
C LYS A 131 12.95 15.57 4.95
N VAL A 132 13.02 14.84 3.84
CA VAL A 132 12.98 13.37 3.85
C VAL A 132 14.30 12.75 3.43
N THR A 133 14.72 11.72 4.15
CA THR A 133 15.80 10.82 3.73
C THR A 133 15.31 9.38 3.69
N VAL A 134 15.50 8.70 2.56
CA VAL A 134 15.30 7.25 2.42
C VAL A 134 16.63 6.54 2.60
N ILE A 135 16.65 5.51 3.43
CA ILE A 135 17.81 4.63 3.65
C ILE A 135 17.47 3.26 3.07
N GLU A 136 18.20 2.83 2.04
CA GLU A 136 18.00 1.56 1.35
C GLU A 136 19.33 0.81 1.29
N ARG A 137 19.35 -0.48 1.64
CA ARG A 137 20.59 -1.26 1.73
C ARG A 137 20.91 -2.04 0.43
N GLU A 138 19.89 -2.30 -0.38
CA GLU A 138 19.98 -3.05 -1.64
C GLU A 138 19.61 -2.15 -2.82
N HIS A 139 18.34 -2.20 -3.27
CA HIS A 139 17.90 -1.56 -4.50
C HIS A 139 16.58 -0.82 -4.29
N LEU A 140 16.51 0.42 -4.80
CA LEU A 140 15.24 1.15 -4.84
C LEU A 140 14.17 0.35 -5.59
N GLY A 141 12.93 0.49 -5.14
CA GLY A 141 11.81 -0.32 -5.60
C GLY A 141 11.61 -1.61 -4.80
N GLY A 142 12.58 -2.01 -3.97
CA GLY A 142 12.50 -3.16 -3.06
C GLY A 142 12.13 -4.46 -3.78
N THR A 143 11.54 -5.40 -3.03
CA THR A 143 11.15 -6.72 -3.57
C THR A 143 10.27 -6.61 -4.82
N CYS A 144 9.27 -5.73 -4.81
CA CYS A 144 8.25 -5.70 -5.85
C CYS A 144 8.80 -5.35 -7.24
N LEU A 145 9.73 -4.39 -7.34
CA LEU A 145 10.29 -3.97 -8.63
C LEU A 145 11.46 -4.86 -9.07
N ASN A 146 12.25 -5.37 -8.11
CA ASN A 146 13.51 -6.05 -8.41
C ASN A 146 13.34 -7.58 -8.56
N ILE A 147 12.57 -8.21 -7.66
CA ILE A 147 12.54 -9.68 -7.49
C ILE A 147 11.14 -10.22 -7.14
N GLY A 148 10.09 -9.50 -7.55
CA GLY A 148 8.71 -9.80 -7.15
C GLY A 148 7.72 -9.49 -8.25
N CYS A 149 6.82 -8.54 -7.99
CA CYS A 149 5.70 -8.18 -8.85
C CYS A 149 6.12 -7.96 -10.31
N ILE A 150 7.01 -6.99 -10.55
CA ILE A 150 7.36 -6.56 -11.91
C ILE A 150 8.00 -7.70 -12.72
N PRO A 151 9.07 -8.37 -12.22
CA PRO A 151 9.64 -9.50 -12.94
C PRO A 151 8.62 -10.60 -13.25
N THR A 152 7.77 -10.95 -12.27
CA THR A 152 6.79 -12.03 -12.44
C THR A 152 5.74 -11.68 -13.48
N LYS A 153 5.25 -10.43 -13.48
CA LYS A 153 4.25 -9.98 -14.45
C LYS A 153 4.83 -9.87 -15.87
N CYS A 154 6.13 -9.57 -16.01
CA CYS A 154 6.81 -9.64 -17.31
C CYS A 154 6.85 -11.08 -17.87
N LEU A 155 7.13 -12.06 -17.02
CA LEU A 155 7.11 -13.48 -17.43
C LEU A 155 5.70 -13.93 -17.79
N LEU A 156 4.71 -13.64 -16.93
CA LEU A 156 3.32 -13.99 -17.18
C LEU A 156 2.77 -13.38 -18.47
N HIS A 157 3.10 -12.12 -18.76
CA HIS A 157 2.67 -11.50 -20.02
C HIS A 157 3.25 -12.21 -21.25
N SER A 158 4.52 -12.62 -21.20
CA SER A 158 5.13 -13.40 -22.28
C SER A 158 4.51 -14.79 -22.38
N ALA A 159 4.20 -15.43 -21.26
CA ALA A 159 3.54 -16.73 -21.19
C ALA A 159 2.10 -16.68 -21.73
N GLU A 160 1.36 -15.62 -21.40
CA GLU A 160 0.01 -15.39 -21.90
C GLU A 160 0.00 -15.25 -23.42
N LEU A 161 0.93 -14.47 -23.99
CA LEU A 161 1.06 -14.36 -25.44
C LEU A 161 1.34 -15.73 -26.10
N VAL A 162 2.18 -16.56 -25.47
CA VAL A 162 2.46 -17.91 -25.97
C VAL A 162 1.18 -18.76 -25.97
N SER A 163 0.45 -18.79 -24.86
CA SER A 163 -0.79 -19.57 -24.76
C SER A 163 -1.89 -19.06 -25.69
N GLN A 164 -2.03 -17.73 -25.83
CA GLN A 164 -2.99 -17.14 -26.79
C GLN A 164 -2.69 -17.59 -28.22
N ILE A 165 -1.43 -17.60 -28.65
CA ILE A 165 -1.07 -18.00 -30.01
C ILE A 165 -1.17 -19.52 -30.19
N GLN A 166 -0.67 -20.31 -29.24
CA GLN A 166 -0.54 -21.77 -29.40
C GLN A 166 -1.84 -22.52 -29.12
N ASP A 167 -2.61 -22.07 -28.13
CA ASP A 167 -3.77 -22.82 -27.61
C ASP A 167 -5.11 -22.22 -28.03
N GLN A 168 -5.21 -20.88 -28.11
CA GLN A 168 -6.51 -20.19 -28.24
C GLN A 168 -6.73 -19.56 -29.63
N GLY A 169 -5.67 -19.19 -30.34
CA GLY A 169 -5.75 -18.40 -31.58
C GLY A 169 -6.60 -19.06 -32.67
N LYS A 170 -6.54 -20.38 -32.79
CA LYS A 170 -7.28 -21.14 -33.80
C LYS A 170 -8.80 -21.00 -33.67
N GLU A 171 -9.30 -20.86 -32.44
CA GLU A 171 -10.74 -20.70 -32.19
C GLU A 171 -11.30 -19.40 -32.76
N ILE A 172 -10.44 -18.40 -32.94
CA ILE A 172 -10.78 -17.08 -33.48
C ILE A 172 -10.15 -16.81 -34.86
N GLY A 173 -9.69 -17.86 -35.55
CA GLY A 173 -9.15 -17.77 -36.90
C GLY A 173 -7.72 -17.21 -37.01
N VAL A 174 -6.96 -17.20 -35.92
CA VAL A 174 -5.52 -16.84 -35.92
C VAL A 174 -4.69 -18.11 -35.91
N GLU A 175 -4.05 -18.39 -37.05
CA GLU A 175 -3.15 -19.54 -37.20
C GLU A 175 -1.69 -19.07 -37.27
N ALA A 176 -0.83 -19.70 -36.47
CA ALA A 176 0.60 -19.43 -36.45
C ALA A 176 1.39 -20.73 -36.28
N ASP A 177 2.38 -20.93 -37.14
CA ASP A 177 3.28 -22.08 -37.09
C ASP A 177 4.64 -21.71 -36.50
N ASN A 178 5.37 -22.72 -35.99
CA ASN A 178 6.76 -22.59 -35.54
C ASN A 178 7.00 -21.53 -34.43
N VAL A 179 6.01 -21.31 -33.57
CA VAL A 179 6.10 -20.43 -32.41
C VAL A 179 7.10 -21.00 -31.41
N ARG A 180 8.14 -20.22 -31.07
CA ARG A 180 9.22 -20.64 -30.16
C ARG A 180 9.47 -19.61 -29.07
N VAL A 181 9.74 -20.09 -27.85
CA VAL A 181 10.13 -19.23 -26.73
C VAL A 181 11.64 -19.03 -26.73
N ASN A 182 12.08 -17.79 -26.97
CA ASN A 182 13.46 -17.38 -26.73
C ASN A 182 13.61 -16.93 -25.27
N PHE A 183 13.85 -17.89 -24.37
CA PHE A 183 13.89 -17.63 -22.93
C PHE A 183 14.97 -16.61 -22.49
N PRO A 184 16.21 -16.64 -23.02
CA PRO A 184 17.18 -15.58 -22.75
C PRO A 184 16.65 -14.17 -23.08
N GLN A 185 15.91 -14.02 -24.18
CA GLN A 185 15.30 -12.73 -24.53
C GLN A 185 14.16 -12.34 -23.58
N VAL A 186 13.36 -13.31 -23.12
CA VAL A 186 12.32 -13.07 -22.09
C VAL A 186 12.94 -12.52 -20.81
N ILE A 187 14.03 -13.13 -20.34
CA ILE A 187 14.76 -12.69 -19.14
C ILE A 187 15.41 -11.32 -19.36
N ALA A 188 16.01 -11.08 -20.53
CA ALA A 188 16.58 -9.77 -20.88
C ALA A 188 15.52 -8.66 -20.88
N HIS A 189 14.36 -8.91 -21.47
CA HIS A 189 13.23 -7.97 -21.49
C HIS A 189 12.72 -7.66 -20.08
N LYS A 190 12.49 -8.69 -19.25
CA LYS A 190 12.14 -8.56 -17.83
C LYS A 190 13.14 -7.68 -17.08
N ASN A 191 14.44 -7.94 -17.24
CA ASN A 191 15.50 -7.18 -16.57
C ASN A 191 15.53 -5.72 -17.04
N ALA A 192 15.30 -5.46 -18.33
CA ALA A 192 15.23 -4.11 -18.87
C ALA A 192 14.06 -3.31 -18.26
N ILE A 193 12.87 -3.93 -18.12
CA ILE A 193 11.71 -3.29 -17.48
C ILE A 193 11.99 -2.99 -16.01
N SER A 194 12.49 -3.95 -15.24
CA SER A 194 12.86 -3.72 -13.82
C SER A 194 13.88 -2.59 -13.69
N LYS A 195 14.90 -2.53 -14.55
CA LYS A 195 15.88 -1.45 -14.57
C LYS A 195 15.25 -0.09 -14.89
N GLN A 196 14.38 -0.03 -15.89
CA GLN A 196 13.68 1.22 -16.25
C GLN A 196 12.85 1.74 -15.08
N LEU A 197 12.06 0.87 -14.43
CA LEU A 197 11.18 1.27 -13.34
C LEU A 197 11.96 1.69 -12.09
N THR A 198 13.02 0.98 -11.74
CA THR A 198 13.88 1.35 -10.59
C THR A 198 14.62 2.67 -10.83
N GLN A 199 15.08 2.93 -12.05
CA GLN A 199 15.62 4.24 -12.44
C GLN A 199 14.55 5.34 -12.39
N GLY A 200 13.32 5.03 -12.80
CA GLY A 200 12.17 5.92 -12.65
C GLY A 200 11.93 6.34 -11.20
N VAL A 201 11.96 5.39 -10.26
CA VAL A 201 11.84 5.68 -8.82
C VAL A 201 12.97 6.59 -8.34
N ALA A 202 14.22 6.35 -8.75
CA ALA A 202 15.34 7.23 -8.42
C ALA A 202 15.12 8.67 -8.94
N GLY A 203 14.59 8.81 -10.17
CA GLY A 203 14.19 10.09 -10.75
C GLY A 203 13.10 10.79 -9.95
N LEU A 204 12.07 10.06 -9.52
CA LEU A 204 10.97 10.59 -8.71
C LEU A 204 11.44 11.08 -7.34
N LEU A 205 12.30 10.33 -6.65
CA LEU A 205 12.88 10.77 -5.37
C LEU A 205 13.66 12.07 -5.54
N LYS A 206 14.50 12.14 -6.58
CA LYS A 206 15.27 13.36 -6.89
C LYS A 206 14.36 14.55 -7.21
N ALA A 207 13.31 14.36 -8.01
CA ALA A 207 12.35 15.40 -8.34
C ALA A 207 11.63 15.96 -7.10
N ASN A 208 11.37 15.10 -6.11
CA ASN A 208 10.76 15.48 -4.83
C ASN A 208 11.80 15.90 -3.77
N LYS A 209 13.07 16.10 -4.14
CA LYS A 209 14.15 16.51 -3.23
C LYS A 209 14.33 15.57 -2.03
N VAL A 210 13.99 14.29 -2.20
CA VAL A 210 14.22 13.25 -1.20
C VAL A 210 15.68 12.82 -1.29
N THR A 211 16.39 12.88 -0.17
CA THR A 211 17.75 12.35 -0.08
C THR A 211 17.70 10.84 -0.04
N LYS A 212 18.56 10.15 -0.79
CA LYS A 212 18.76 8.71 -0.69
C LYS A 212 20.12 8.43 -0.06
N ILE A 213 20.17 7.51 0.89
CA ILE A 213 21.41 6.92 1.41
C ILE A 213 21.39 5.42 1.12
N ASP A 214 22.46 4.94 0.49
CA ASP A 214 22.73 3.52 0.34
C ASP A 214 23.39 2.99 1.63
N GLY A 215 22.65 2.21 2.43
CA GLY A 215 23.13 1.72 3.71
C GLY A 215 22.09 0.98 4.54
N GLU A 216 22.55 0.35 5.62
CA GLU A 216 21.73 -0.40 6.57
C GLU A 216 21.46 0.45 7.81
N ALA A 217 20.19 0.64 8.15
CA ALA A 217 19.77 1.41 9.33
C ALA A 217 19.50 0.49 10.52
N SER A 218 19.82 0.95 11.73
CA SER A 218 19.47 0.30 12.99
C SER A 218 19.12 1.34 14.04
N PHE A 219 18.07 1.08 14.84
CA PHE A 219 17.70 1.98 15.93
C PHE A 219 18.75 1.95 17.04
N THR A 220 19.23 3.13 17.43
CA THR A 220 20.07 3.33 18.63
C THR A 220 19.32 4.09 19.73
N GLY A 221 18.11 4.52 19.44
CA GLY A 221 17.14 5.12 20.37
C GLY A 221 15.80 5.37 19.66
N PRO A 222 14.76 5.86 20.36
CA PRO A 222 13.41 5.98 19.78
C PRO A 222 13.30 6.84 18.51
N LYS A 223 14.20 7.82 18.35
CA LYS A 223 14.23 8.74 17.20
C LYS A 223 15.62 8.86 16.56
N THR A 224 16.47 7.87 16.81
CA THR A 224 17.88 7.89 16.40
C THR A 224 18.23 6.60 15.69
N LEU A 225 18.81 6.74 14.50
CA LEU A 225 19.30 5.63 13.68
C LEU A 225 20.82 5.71 13.56
N SER A 226 21.46 4.56 13.58
CA SER A 226 22.80 4.35 13.03
C SER A 226 22.64 3.83 11.60
N VAL A 227 23.32 4.46 10.63
CA VAL A 227 23.30 4.07 9.22
C VAL A 227 24.71 3.63 8.81
N LYS A 228 24.87 2.34 8.55
CA LYS A 228 26.12 1.76 8.06
C LYS A 228 26.12 1.72 6.53
N LYS A 229 27.06 2.42 5.90
CA LYS A 229 27.23 2.43 4.44
C LYS A 229 28.11 1.27 3.99
N ALA A 230 28.13 0.99 2.68
CA ALA A 230 28.89 -0.12 2.10
C ALA A 230 30.42 0.00 2.32
N ASP A 231 30.94 1.22 2.46
CA ASP A 231 32.36 1.50 2.77
C ASP A 231 32.72 1.28 4.25
N GLY A 232 31.76 0.85 5.08
CA GLY A 232 31.93 0.63 6.52
C GLY A 232 31.76 1.89 7.36
N THR A 233 31.57 3.06 6.76
CA THR A 233 31.29 4.29 7.52
C THR A 233 29.93 4.20 8.21
N VAL A 234 29.86 4.76 9.41
CA VAL A 234 28.65 4.76 10.23
C VAL A 234 28.28 6.20 10.53
N GLU A 235 27.04 6.56 10.18
CA GLU A 235 26.48 7.89 10.40
C GLU A 235 25.32 7.79 11.39
N THR A 236 25.31 8.66 12.40
CA THR A 236 24.16 8.78 13.31
C THR A 236 23.20 9.83 12.78
N MET A 237 21.92 9.48 12.68
CA MET A 237 20.87 10.35 12.18
C MET A 237 19.73 10.43 13.18
N THR A 238 19.13 11.60 13.31
CA THR A 238 17.91 11.82 14.12
C THR A 238 16.83 12.44 13.26
N ALA A 239 15.57 12.19 13.61
CA ALA A 239 14.43 12.80 12.94
C ALA A 239 13.20 12.92 13.83
N ASP A 240 12.27 13.78 13.42
CA ASP A 240 11.00 13.98 14.13
C ASP A 240 10.12 12.74 14.08
N ALA A 241 10.13 12.04 12.94
CA ALA A 241 9.44 10.78 12.70
C ALA A 241 10.30 9.80 11.87
N ILE A 242 10.05 8.50 12.07
CA ILE A 242 10.73 7.42 11.35
C ILE A 242 9.66 6.47 10.83
N ILE A 243 9.71 6.15 9.54
CA ILE A 243 8.83 5.18 8.88
C ILE A 243 9.62 3.91 8.64
N VAL A 244 9.15 2.79 9.18
CA VAL A 244 9.74 1.46 8.97
C VAL A 244 9.02 0.78 7.81
N ALA A 245 9.73 0.59 6.69
CA ALA A 245 9.22 -0.01 5.47
C ALA A 245 10.19 -1.08 4.93
N THR A 246 10.74 -1.90 5.83
CA THR A 246 11.79 -2.91 5.56
C THR A 246 11.32 -4.13 4.78
N GLY A 247 10.00 -4.28 4.60
CA GLY A 247 9.42 -5.34 3.77
C GLY A 247 9.45 -6.72 4.42
N SER A 248 9.61 -7.75 3.59
CA SER A 248 9.53 -9.16 3.97
C SER A 248 10.54 -10.01 3.19
N VAL A 249 10.79 -11.23 3.66
CA VAL A 249 11.68 -12.21 3.01
C VAL A 249 10.97 -13.55 2.83
N ASN A 250 11.52 -14.42 1.99
CA ASN A 250 10.97 -15.75 1.74
C ASN A 250 10.99 -16.61 3.02
N ALA A 251 9.88 -17.29 3.29
CA ALA A 251 9.84 -18.35 4.30
C ALA A 251 10.40 -19.64 3.69
N GLN A 252 11.21 -20.36 4.47
CA GLN A 252 11.76 -21.63 4.04
C GLN A 252 11.12 -22.76 4.85
N PRO A 253 10.49 -23.75 4.19
CA PRO A 253 9.88 -24.86 4.90
C PRO A 253 10.99 -25.73 5.56
N PRO A 254 10.71 -26.37 6.72
CA PRO A 254 11.68 -27.16 7.46
C PRO A 254 11.91 -28.54 6.83
N ILE A 255 12.33 -28.55 5.56
CA ILE A 255 12.62 -29.76 4.79
C ILE A 255 14.13 -30.01 4.84
N PRO A 256 14.59 -31.16 5.38
CA PRO A 256 16.01 -31.50 5.41
C PRO A 256 16.65 -31.47 4.01
N GLY A 257 17.83 -30.85 3.89
CA GLY A 257 18.58 -30.78 2.63
C GLY A 257 18.16 -29.65 1.68
N LEU A 258 17.11 -28.89 2.00
CA LEU A 258 16.59 -27.85 1.10
C LEU A 258 17.52 -26.64 1.01
N LYS A 259 18.22 -26.28 2.10
CA LYS A 259 19.17 -25.15 2.11
C LYS A 259 20.46 -25.47 1.34
N GLU A 260 20.88 -26.72 1.40
CA GLU A 260 22.16 -27.17 0.88
C GLU A 260 22.09 -27.55 -0.60
N ASN A 261 20.87 -27.78 -1.11
CA ASN A 261 20.66 -28.19 -2.49
C ASN A 261 20.57 -26.95 -3.42
N PRO A 262 21.54 -26.74 -4.33
CA PRO A 262 21.53 -25.60 -5.25
C PRO A 262 20.38 -25.63 -6.27
N SER A 263 19.71 -26.77 -6.43
CA SER A 263 18.50 -26.89 -7.25
C SER A 263 17.23 -26.42 -6.54
N CYS A 264 17.28 -26.29 -5.21
CA CYS A 264 16.19 -25.73 -4.41
C CYS A 264 16.31 -24.21 -4.40
N ILE A 265 15.56 -23.58 -5.30
CA ILE A 265 15.54 -22.12 -5.47
C ILE A 265 14.26 -21.53 -4.89
N ASP A 266 14.35 -20.28 -4.43
CA ASP A 266 13.19 -19.47 -4.06
C ASP A 266 12.65 -18.70 -5.29
N SER A 267 11.70 -17.79 -5.06
CA SER A 267 11.16 -16.94 -6.12
C SER A 267 12.21 -16.07 -6.81
N THR A 268 13.24 -15.63 -6.07
CA THR A 268 14.32 -14.81 -6.63
C THR A 268 15.17 -15.64 -7.59
N GLY A 269 15.54 -16.86 -7.19
CA GLY A 269 16.24 -17.79 -8.06
C GLY A 269 15.41 -18.17 -9.29
N ALA A 270 14.12 -18.42 -9.11
CA ALA A 270 13.20 -18.72 -10.20
C ALA A 270 13.03 -17.56 -11.18
N LEU A 271 13.17 -16.30 -10.74
CA LEU A 271 13.13 -15.12 -11.63
C LEU A 271 14.47 -14.83 -12.33
N SER A 272 15.51 -15.63 -12.05
CA SER A 272 16.89 -15.41 -12.50
C SER A 272 17.48 -16.59 -13.27
N LEU A 273 16.67 -17.63 -13.56
CA LEU A 273 17.12 -18.75 -14.38
C LEU A 273 17.54 -18.28 -15.78
N GLU A 274 18.70 -18.74 -16.25
CA GLU A 274 19.21 -18.41 -17.59
C GLU A 274 18.67 -19.35 -18.68
N LYS A 275 18.18 -20.53 -18.27
CA LYS A 275 17.70 -21.59 -19.15
C LYS A 275 16.40 -22.16 -18.60
N LEU A 276 15.51 -22.56 -19.51
CA LEU A 276 14.30 -23.27 -19.13
C LEU A 276 14.65 -24.67 -18.59
N PRO A 277 14.20 -25.01 -17.37
CA PRO A 277 14.33 -26.38 -16.89
C PRO A 277 13.40 -27.31 -17.66
N LYS A 278 13.75 -28.60 -17.76
CA LYS A 278 12.86 -29.60 -18.37
C LYS A 278 11.63 -29.87 -17.51
N SER A 279 11.80 -29.80 -16.20
CA SER A 279 10.76 -29.99 -15.20
C SER A 279 11.05 -29.18 -13.95
N MET A 280 10.01 -28.74 -13.25
CA MET A 280 10.10 -27.99 -12.00
C MET A 280 9.01 -28.46 -11.03
N VAL A 281 9.38 -28.67 -9.77
CA VAL A 281 8.45 -28.89 -8.67
C VAL A 281 8.30 -27.58 -7.90
N VAL A 282 7.06 -27.15 -7.68
CA VAL A 282 6.72 -25.97 -6.88
C VAL A 282 6.18 -26.45 -5.55
N ILE A 283 6.86 -26.08 -4.47
CA ILE A 283 6.44 -26.39 -3.09
C ILE A 283 5.60 -25.22 -2.57
N GLY A 284 4.30 -25.45 -2.41
CA GLY A 284 3.31 -24.47 -1.96
C GLY A 284 2.49 -23.86 -3.10
N GLY A 285 1.17 -24.10 -3.05
CA GLY A 285 0.17 -23.55 -3.98
C GLY A 285 -0.25 -22.09 -3.70
N GLY A 286 0.63 -21.27 -3.14
CA GLY A 286 0.38 -19.85 -2.93
C GLY A 286 0.48 -19.05 -4.24
N VAL A 287 0.05 -17.78 -4.21
CA VAL A 287 0.01 -16.90 -5.40
C VAL A 287 1.34 -16.89 -6.16
N ILE A 288 2.47 -16.70 -5.46
CA ILE A 288 3.80 -16.66 -6.09
C ILE A 288 4.13 -17.99 -6.79
N GLY A 289 3.85 -19.11 -6.13
CA GLY A 289 4.10 -20.44 -6.68
C GLY A 289 3.28 -20.71 -7.93
N LEU A 290 1.99 -20.37 -7.91
CA LEU A 290 1.09 -20.55 -9.05
C LEU A 290 1.41 -19.61 -10.22
N GLU A 291 1.74 -18.35 -9.96
CA GLU A 291 2.14 -17.41 -11.01
C GLU A 291 3.40 -17.90 -11.76
N LEU A 292 4.43 -18.33 -11.02
CA LEU A 292 5.64 -18.87 -11.63
C LEU A 292 5.38 -20.22 -12.30
N ALA A 293 4.56 -21.09 -11.71
CA ALA A 293 4.14 -22.35 -12.32
C ALA A 293 3.47 -22.11 -13.69
N CYS A 294 2.51 -21.20 -13.77
CA CYS A 294 1.83 -20.86 -15.03
C CYS A 294 2.82 -20.33 -16.07
N ALA A 295 3.70 -19.41 -15.69
CA ALA A 295 4.68 -18.85 -16.62
C ALA A 295 5.63 -19.93 -17.17
N TYR A 296 6.24 -20.73 -16.30
CA TYR A 296 7.17 -21.78 -16.72
C TYR A 296 6.49 -22.92 -17.49
N ALA A 297 5.25 -23.28 -17.15
CA ALA A 297 4.46 -24.26 -17.88
C ALA A 297 4.20 -23.80 -19.32
N ALA A 298 3.76 -22.55 -19.51
CA ALA A 298 3.53 -21.98 -20.83
C ALA A 298 4.81 -21.91 -21.68
N PHE A 299 5.98 -21.78 -21.06
CA PHE A 299 7.26 -21.84 -21.75
C PHE A 299 7.73 -23.27 -22.07
N GLY A 300 6.98 -24.31 -21.67
CA GLY A 300 7.27 -25.71 -21.96
C GLY A 300 7.95 -26.49 -20.84
N THR A 301 8.06 -25.93 -19.63
CA THR A 301 8.56 -26.67 -18.46
C THR A 301 7.47 -27.61 -17.95
N LYS A 302 7.78 -28.88 -17.66
CA LYS A 302 6.83 -29.76 -16.98
C LYS A 302 6.71 -29.38 -15.49
N ILE A 303 5.56 -28.87 -15.07
CA ILE A 303 5.32 -28.42 -13.70
C ILE A 303 4.57 -29.46 -12.87
N THR A 304 4.99 -29.61 -11.60
CA THR A 304 4.21 -30.26 -10.54
C THR A 304 4.11 -29.31 -9.35
N VAL A 305 2.91 -29.07 -8.84
CA VAL A 305 2.68 -28.29 -7.61
C VAL A 305 2.37 -29.26 -6.47
N VAL A 306 3.03 -29.09 -5.31
CA VAL A 306 2.86 -29.90 -4.09
C VAL A 306 2.52 -29.01 -2.91
#